data_AF-A0A8C6Z5D0-F1
#
_entry.id   AF-A0A8C6Z5D0-F1
#
_cell.length_a   1.000
_cell.length_b   1.000
_cell.length_c   1.000
_cell.angle_alpha   90.00
_cell.angle_beta   90.00
_cell.angle_gamma   90.00
#
_symmetry.space_group_name_H-M   'P 1'
#
loop_
_entity.id
_entity.type
_entity.pdbx_description
1 polymer ?
#
loop_
_entity_poly.entity_id
_entity_poly.type
_entity_poly.pdbx_seq_one_letter_code
_entity_poly.pdbx_strand_id
1 'polypeptide(L)' 'MISAVCLGFFGAVFGLVGMKCTKVGGSDHTKAKIACLAGLIFILSGLCSMTSCSLYANKITSEFFDPTFVAQK' A
#
# COMPACT_ATOMS: atom_id res chain seq x y z
N MET A 1 4.51 2.79 -6.45
CA MET A 1 5.23 1.62 -5.88
C MET A 1 6.12 1.97 -4.69
N ILE A 2 7.05 2.94 -4.76
CA ILE A 2 7.94 3.26 -3.62
C ILE A 2 7.18 3.66 -2.34
N SER A 3 6.13 4.49 -2.49
CA SER A 3 5.25 4.91 -1.41
C SER A 3 4.52 3.74 -0.76
N ALA A 4 4.09 2.77 -1.56
CA ALA A 4 3.46 1.55 -1.07
C ALA A 4 4.41 0.70 -0.23
N VAL A 5 5.68 0.58 -0.62
CA VAL A 5 6.70 -0.13 0.17
C VAL A 5 6.91 0.57 1.52
N CYS A 6 7.06 1.90 1.52
CA CYS A 6 7.20 2.66 2.76
C CYS A 6 5.99 2.47 3.68
N LEU A 7 4.77 2.65 3.16
CA LEU A 7 3.53 2.47 3.91
C LEU A 7 3.36 1.04 4.42
N GLY A 8 3.73 0.04 3.60
CA GLY A 8 3.66 -1.37 3.98
C GLY A 8 4.62 -1.72 5.10
N PHE A 9 5.84 -1.17 5.07
CA PHE A 9 6.83 -1.34 6.14
C PHE A 9 6.33 -0.75 7.46
N PHE A 10 5.86 0.49 7.45
CA PHE A 10 5.29 1.12 8.65
C PHE A 10 4.04 0.37 9.13
N GLY A 11 3.16 -0.05 8.22
CA GLY A 11 1.97 -0.85 8.53
C GLY A 11 2.32 -2.17 9.23
N ALA A 12 3.37 -2.87 8.78
CA ALA A 12 3.84 -4.10 9.43
C ALA A 12 4.38 -3.83 10.84
N VAL A 13 5.18 -2.77 11.02
CA VAL A 13 5.70 -2.36 12.34
C VAL A 13 4.56 -2.02 13.30
N PHE A 14 3.59 -1.21 12.87
CA PHE A 14 2.42 -0.88 13.69
C PHE A 14 1.56 -2.12 13.98
N GLY A 15 1.46 -3.05 13.03
CA GLY A 15 0.76 -4.32 13.23
C GLY A 15 1.38 -5.15 14.35
N LEU A 16 2.71 -5.28 14.38
CA LEU A 16 3.43 -5.96 15.46
C LEU A 16 3.21 -5.26 16.81
N VAL A 17 3.24 -3.93 16.86
CA VAL A 17 3.01 -3.15 18.09
C VAL A 17 1.56 -3.28 18.61
N GLY A 18 0.59 -3.43 17.70
CA GLY A 18 -0.84 -3.55 18.01
C GLY A 18 -1.27 -4.91 18.59
N MET A 19 -0.43 -5.95 18.52
CA MET A 19 -0.77 -7.27 19.06
C MET A 19 -0.77 -7.27 20.60
N LYS A 20 -1.67 -8.09 21.19
CA LYS A 20 -1.75 -8.25 22.65
C LYS A 20 -0.46 -8.82 23.26
N CYS A 21 0.26 -9.68 22.53
CA CYS A 21 1.52 -10.27 22.98
C CYS A 21 2.70 -9.30 23.00
N THR A 22 2.60 -8.13 22.33
CA THR A 22 3.68 -7.15 22.27
C THR A 22 3.66 -6.25 23.50
N LYS A 23 4.78 -6.11 24.23
CA LYS A 23 4.83 -5.29 25.46
C LYS A 23 4.84 -3.77 25.23
N VAL A 24 5.04 -3.31 24.00
CA VAL A 24 5.04 -1.89 23.60
C VAL A 24 3.62 -1.43 23.26
N GLY A 25 3.19 -0.23 23.68
CA GLY A 25 1.91 0.37 23.24
C GLY A 25 0.84 0.59 24.31
N GLY A 26 1.16 0.46 25.60
CA GLY A 26 0.27 0.83 26.71
C GLY A 26 -0.93 -0.11 26.87
N SER A 27 -2.12 0.45 27.12
CA SER A 27 -3.38 -0.28 27.37
C SER A 27 -3.89 -1.05 26.14
N ASP A 28 -4.63 -2.15 26.36
CA ASP A 28 -5.32 -2.94 25.33
C ASP A 28 -6.16 -2.08 24.37
N HIS A 29 -6.79 -1.03 24.88
CA HIS A 29 -7.63 -0.15 24.05
C HIS A 29 -6.79 0.65 23.03
N THR A 30 -5.61 1.13 23.45
CA THR A 30 -4.67 1.82 22.56
C THR A 30 -4.10 0.87 21.52
N LYS A 31 -3.75 -0.36 21.93
CA LYS A 31 -3.27 -1.43 21.05
C LYS A 31 -4.30 -1.79 19.97
N ALA A 32 -5.57 -1.90 20.34
CA ALA A 32 -6.66 -2.14 19.39
C ALA A 32 -6.78 -1.03 18.34
N LYS A 33 -6.65 0.25 18.75
CA LYS A 33 -6.63 1.38 17.82
C LYS A 33 -5.41 1.34 16.89
N ILE A 34 -4.24 1.03 17.42
CA ILE A 34 -3.00 0.90 16.64
C ILE A 34 -3.11 -0.24 15.62
N ALA A 35 -3.65 -1.40 16.01
CA ALA A 35 -3.86 -2.52 15.10
C ALA A 35 -4.85 -2.19 13.98
N CYS A 36 -5.93 -1.46 14.30
CA CYS A 36 -6.90 -0.98 13.31
C CYS A 36 -6.25 0.01 12.31
N LEU A 37 -5.48 0.98 12.83
CA LEU A 37 -4.72 1.93 12.00
C LEU A 37 -3.70 1.21 11.11
N ALA A 38 -3.00 0.20 11.64
CA ALA A 38 -2.05 -0.61 10.89
C ALA A 38 -2.71 -1.32 9.70
N GLY A 39 -3.89 -1.92 9.92
CA GLY A 39 -4.68 -2.54 8.86
C GLY A 39 -5.09 -1.55 7.77
N LEU A 40 -5.55 -0.36 8.16
CA LEU A 40 -5.90 0.72 7.24
C LEU A 40 -4.71 1.17 6.37
N ILE A 41 -3.54 1.37 6.98
CA ILE A 41 -2.30 1.72 6.28
C ILE A 41 -1.91 0.61 5.29
N PHE A 42 -2.07 -0.67 5.68
CA PHE A 42 -1.72 -1.80 4.85
C PHE A 42 -2.63 -1.93 3.62
N ILE A 43 -3.93 -1.68 3.78
CA ILE A 43 -4.88 -1.63 2.67
C ILE A 43 -4.52 -0.49 1.71
N LEU A 44 -4.21 0.70 2.22
CA LEU A 44 -3.80 1.85 1.40
C LEU A 44 -2.49 1.58 0.62
N SER A 45 -1.53 0.88 1.25
CA SER A 45 -0.31 0.42 0.57
C SER A 45 -0.63 -0.51 -0.61
N GLY A 46 -1.49 -1.50 -0.39
CA GLY A 46 -1.94 -2.43 -1.43
C GLY A 46 -2.63 -1.72 -2.60
N LEU A 47 -3.57 -0.81 -2.29
CA LEU A 47 -4.27 -0.02 -3.29
C LEU A 47 -3.31 0.84 -4.12
N CYS A 48 -2.34 1.50 -3.48
CA CYS A 48 -1.35 2.33 -4.17
C CYS A 48 -0.49 1.51 -5.16
N SER A 49 -0.12 0.27 -4.79
CA SER A 49 0.59 -0.65 -5.70
C SER A 49 -0.30 -1.06 -6.87
N MET A 50 -1.55 -1.44 -6.58
CA MET A 50 -2.50 -1.87 -7.62
C MET A 50 -2.75 -0.74 -8.63
N THR A 51 -3.04 0.48 -8.17
CA THR A 51 -3.23 1.64 -9.06
C THR A 51 -1.99 1.93 -9.91
N SER A 52 -0.77 1.79 -9.35
CA SER A 52 0.47 1.98 -10.11
C SER A 52 0.55 0.99 -11.27
N CYS A 53 0.28 -0.30 -11.01
CA CYS A 53 0.29 -1.34 -12.04
C CYS A 53 -0.84 -1.14 -13.05
N SER A 54 -2.05 -0.79 -12.61
CA SER A 54 -3.20 -0.56 -13.48
C SER A 54 -2.98 0.60 -14.44
N LEU A 55 -2.40 1.72 -13.98
CA LEU A 55 -2.10 2.85 -14.86
C LEU A 55 -1.03 2.48 -15.89
N TYR A 56 0.00 1.73 -15.47
CA TYR A 56 1.02 1.26 -16.39
C TYR A 56 0.44 0.32 -17.45
N ALA A 57 -0.35 -0.68 -17.03
CA ALA A 57 -1.01 -1.60 -17.95
C ALA A 57 -2.00 -0.88 -18.89
N ASN A 58 -2.75 0.08 -18.38
CA ASN A 58 -3.67 0.89 -19.19
C ASN A 58 -2.91 1.70 -20.23
N LYS A 59 -1.81 2.37 -19.86
CA LYS A 59 -0.95 3.07 -20.84
C LYS A 59 -0.52 2.12 -21.94
N ILE A 60 0.12 1.00 -21.59
CA ILE A 60 0.60 0.04 -22.58
C ILE A 60 -0.52 -0.42 -23.51
N THR A 61 -1.69 -0.75 -22.94
CA THR A 61 -2.86 -1.17 -23.73
C THR A 61 -3.34 -0.06 -24.66
N SER A 62 -3.43 1.19 -24.17
CA SER A 62 -3.80 2.34 -25.00
C SER A 62 -2.81 2.57 -26.14
N GLU A 63 -1.50 2.54 -25.87
CA GLU A 63 -0.47 2.67 -26.93
C GLU A 63 -0.57 1.53 -27.96
N PHE A 64 -0.91 0.30 -27.52
CA PHE A 64 -1.06 -0.85 -28.42
C PHE A 64 -2.26 -0.72 -29.38
N PHE A 65 -3.35 -0.10 -28.94
CA PHE A 65 -4.58 0.05 -29.74
C PHE A 65 -4.69 1.42 -30.43
N ASP A 66 -3.72 2.33 -30.24
CA ASP A 66 -3.75 3.65 -30.87
C ASP A 66 -3.22 3.59 -32.31
N PRO A 67 -4.04 3.89 -33.33
CA PRO A 67 -3.62 3.86 -34.73
C PRO A 67 -2.64 4.99 -35.10
N THR A 68 -2.44 5.96 -34.22
CA THR A 68 -1.52 7.09 -34.39
C THR A 68 -0.27 6.98 -33.51
N PHE A 69 -0.05 5.81 -32.89
CA PHE A 69 1.10 5.60 -32.01
C PHE A 69 2.43 5.82 -32.74
N VAL A 70 3.17 6.86 -32.33
CA VAL A 70 4.54 7.12 -32.77
C VAL A 70 5.47 6.68 -31.64
N ALA A 71 6.25 5.63 -31.87
CA ALA A 71 7.18 5.11 -30.86
C ALA A 71 8.12 6.23 -30.38
N GLN A 72 8.02 6.62 -29.11
CA GLN A 72 8.95 7.55 -28.50
C GLN A 72 10.32 6.89 -28.39
N LYS A 73 11.31 7.43 -29.11
CA LYS A 73 12.71 7.00 -29.11
C LYS A 73 13.47 7.53 -27.90
#